data_AF-A0A536FHN7-F1
#
_entry.id   AF-A0A536FHN7-F1
#
_cell.length_a   1.000
_cell.length_b   1.000
_cell.length_c   1.000
_cell.angle_alpha   90.00
_cell.angle_beta   90.00
_cell.angle_gamma   90.00
#
_symmetry.space_group_name_H-M   'P 1'
#
loop_
_entity.id
_entity.type
_entity.pdbx_description
1 polymer ?
#
loop_
_entity_poly.entity_id
_entity_poly.type
_entity_poly.pdbx_seq_one_letter_code
_entity_poly.pdbx_strand_id
1 'polypeptide(L)'
;MSDPHTGRCHAEQAAGRPVGVTVAQRCSRKWVHVYFRVLCRTVEAPKQIIPKSIDDYLEQLSKGVFQAGISWRVVDAKWPGITKAFHRFKVERVARMSDREIDDVANDERVIRSRPKIAAVVHNARTILDLERAGGFKRHLASFGDYESVATDLKRRFKFVGDSGVYHFLYVVRQPVPEWHAWAEAHGKIRPKAAMATRPGRSRGRSAPPARTARPRARQSARPRSRTPRGTRTRTRR
;
A
#
# COMPACT_ATOMS: atom_id res chain seq x y z
N MET A 1 58.45 -32.13 -44.94
CA MET A 1 58.65 -32.74 -43.62
C MET A 1 57.55 -32.25 -42.70
N SER A 2 56.62 -33.16 -42.40
CA SER A 2 55.83 -33.39 -41.17
C SER A 2 55.44 -32.22 -40.22
N ASP A 3 54.13 -32.06 -40.03
CA ASP A 3 53.48 -31.87 -38.71
C ASP A 3 53.49 -33.23 -37.94
N PRO A 4 53.20 -33.42 -36.62
CA PRO A 4 52.63 -32.53 -35.57
C PRO A 4 53.19 -32.75 -34.11
N HIS A 5 52.57 -32.07 -33.12
CA HIS A 5 52.29 -32.56 -31.73
C HIS A 5 53.37 -32.64 -30.59
N THR A 6 52.97 -32.12 -29.40
CA THR A 6 53.13 -32.67 -28.01
C THR A 6 54.11 -32.05 -26.98
N GLY A 7 53.55 -31.59 -25.84
CA GLY A 7 54.00 -31.79 -24.43
C GLY A 7 55.22 -30.99 -23.94
N ARG A 8 55.40 -30.55 -22.68
CA ARG A 8 54.84 -30.83 -21.34
C ARG A 8 55.19 -29.62 -20.43
N CYS A 9 54.26 -29.11 -19.63
CA CYS A 9 54.06 -29.40 -18.19
C CYS A 9 55.26 -29.09 -17.26
N HIS A 10 55.14 -28.01 -16.48
CA HIS A 10 55.41 -28.09 -15.04
C HIS A 10 54.13 -27.76 -14.29
N ALA A 11 53.78 -28.66 -13.39
CA ALA A 11 52.61 -28.63 -12.54
C ALA A 11 52.93 -27.86 -11.25
N GLU A 12 51.95 -27.10 -10.77
CA GLU A 12 51.76 -26.99 -9.33
C GLU A 12 50.26 -27.11 -9.03
N GLN A 13 49.93 -28.16 -8.29
CA GLN A 13 48.58 -28.55 -7.88
C GLN A 13 48.21 -27.79 -6.60
N ALA A 14 46.99 -27.28 -6.53
CA ALA A 14 46.21 -27.29 -5.29
C ALA A 14 44.71 -27.23 -5.60
N ALA A 15 44.02 -28.32 -5.29
CA ALA A 15 42.58 -28.49 -5.37
C ALA A 15 41.86 -27.81 -4.18
N GLY A 16 40.65 -27.28 -4.39
CA GLY A 16 39.75 -26.93 -3.30
C GLY A 16 38.57 -26.00 -3.64
N ARG A 17 37.41 -26.61 -3.89
CA ARG A 17 35.97 -26.20 -3.81
C ARG A 17 35.55 -24.75 -3.44
N PRO A 18 34.36 -24.30 -3.91
CA PRO A 18 33.90 -22.90 -3.80
C PRO A 18 33.53 -22.54 -2.35
N VAL A 19 34.06 -21.41 -1.87
CA VAL A 19 33.78 -20.93 -0.50
C VAL A 19 32.54 -20.05 -0.52
N GLY A 20 31.47 -20.58 0.06
CA GLY A 20 30.24 -19.88 0.35
C GLY A 20 30.44 -18.76 1.37
N VAL A 21 29.63 -17.73 1.22
CA VAL A 21 29.46 -16.61 2.15
C VAL A 21 29.21 -17.16 3.57
N THR A 22 30.17 -16.95 4.46
CA THR A 22 30.06 -17.26 5.88
C THR A 22 30.06 -15.95 6.66
N VAL A 23 28.88 -15.45 7.02
CA VAL A 23 28.74 -14.48 8.13
C VAL A 23 28.17 -15.26 9.30
N ALA A 24 29.06 -15.87 10.08
CA ALA A 24 28.74 -16.50 11.35
C ALA A 24 29.35 -15.67 12.48
N GLN A 25 28.46 -14.99 13.19
CA GLN A 25 28.38 -14.95 14.65
C GLN A 25 29.64 -14.66 15.47
N ARG A 26 29.65 -13.48 16.08
CA ARG A 26 29.97 -13.33 17.50
C ARG A 26 29.20 -12.15 18.12
N CYS A 27 28.10 -12.46 18.81
CA CYS A 27 27.62 -11.65 19.91
C CYS A 27 27.08 -12.60 20.99
N SER A 28 27.59 -12.44 22.20
CA SER A 28 27.64 -13.46 23.25
C SER A 28 26.29 -13.81 23.88
N ARG A 29 26.11 -15.13 24.07
CA ARG A 29 25.31 -15.87 25.08
C ARG A 29 24.94 -14.98 26.29
N LYS A 30 23.69 -14.70 26.62
CA LYS A 30 22.56 -15.57 27.03
C LYS A 30 21.29 -14.74 26.74
N TRP A 31 20.16 -15.40 26.50
CA TRP A 31 18.87 -14.84 26.04
C TRP A 31 18.66 -14.78 24.52
N VAL A 32 19.07 -15.82 23.81
CA VAL A 32 18.54 -16.12 22.48
C VAL A 32 18.15 -17.59 22.50
N HIS A 33 16.89 -17.92 22.78
CA HIS A 33 16.28 -19.20 22.37
C HIS A 33 14.75 -19.27 22.55
N VAL A 34 14.09 -18.26 23.16
CA VAL A 34 12.62 -18.28 23.30
C VAL A 34 11.89 -17.15 22.54
N TYR A 35 12.60 -16.10 22.06
CA TYR A 35 11.96 -14.96 21.39
C TYR A 35 12.30 -14.77 19.90
N PHE A 36 13.00 -15.71 19.25
CA PHE A 36 13.37 -15.60 17.83
C PHE A 36 12.38 -16.31 16.88
N ARG A 37 11.34 -16.98 17.39
CA ARG A 37 10.43 -17.81 16.56
C ARG A 37 9.15 -17.12 16.09
N VAL A 38 8.87 -15.86 16.45
CA VAL A 38 7.51 -15.29 16.24
C VAL A 38 7.44 -13.97 15.44
N LEU A 39 8.53 -13.25 15.16
CA LEU A 39 8.43 -11.90 14.57
C LEU A 39 9.27 -11.59 13.31
N CYS A 40 9.95 -12.57 12.72
CA CYS A 40 10.41 -12.46 11.33
C CYS A 40 9.50 -13.31 10.45
N ARG A 41 8.29 -12.82 10.16
CA ARG A 41 7.66 -13.22 8.90
C ARG A 41 8.55 -12.67 7.80
N THR A 42 9.20 -13.54 7.05
CA THR A 42 9.86 -13.18 5.79
C THR A 42 8.81 -12.51 4.91
N VAL A 43 8.83 -11.19 4.82
CA VAL A 43 8.06 -10.48 3.79
C VAL A 43 8.79 -10.79 2.50
N GLU A 44 8.36 -11.83 1.80
CA GLU A 44 8.87 -12.15 0.48
C GLU A 44 8.66 -10.92 -0.42
N ALA A 45 9.69 -10.58 -1.18
CA ALA A 45 9.62 -9.43 -2.07
C ALA A 45 8.50 -9.63 -3.11
N PRO A 46 7.79 -8.58 -3.53
CA PRO A 46 6.74 -8.69 -4.53
C PRO A 46 7.24 -9.38 -5.80
N LYS A 47 6.42 -10.24 -6.40
CA LYS A 47 6.78 -10.91 -7.65
C LYS A 47 6.89 -9.87 -8.77
N GLN A 48 8.07 -9.74 -9.36
CA GLN A 48 8.29 -8.89 -10.52
C GLN A 48 7.73 -9.52 -11.79
N ILE A 49 7.23 -8.68 -12.69
CA ILE A 49 6.70 -9.07 -14.01
C ILE A 49 7.46 -8.33 -15.11
N ILE A 50 7.39 -8.86 -16.33
CA ILE A 50 7.78 -8.13 -17.54
C ILE A 50 6.47 -7.68 -18.19
N PRO A 51 6.09 -6.38 -18.12
CA PRO A 51 4.88 -5.89 -18.73
C PRO A 51 4.92 -6.08 -20.24
N LYS A 52 3.83 -6.62 -20.80
CA LYS A 52 3.66 -6.87 -22.24
C LYS A 52 2.79 -5.81 -22.89
N SER A 53 1.86 -5.21 -22.14
CA SER A 53 0.98 -4.15 -22.62
C SER A 53 0.77 -3.04 -21.57
N ILE A 54 0.14 -1.95 -21.99
CA ILE A 54 -0.32 -0.87 -21.10
C ILE A 54 -1.32 -1.36 -20.04
N ASP A 55 -2.04 -2.45 -20.31
CA ASP A 55 -2.98 -3.06 -19.37
C ASP A 55 -2.25 -3.58 -18.13
N ASP A 56 -1.09 -4.21 -18.30
CA ASP A 56 -0.29 -4.75 -17.20
C ASP A 56 0.19 -3.61 -16.28
N TYR A 57 0.55 -2.46 -16.86
CA TYR A 57 0.94 -1.28 -16.10
C TYR A 57 -0.22 -0.73 -15.27
N LEU A 58 -1.41 -0.60 -15.87
CA LEU A 58 -2.60 -0.16 -15.16
C LEU A 58 -2.96 -1.12 -14.02
N GLU A 59 -2.87 -2.43 -14.25
CA GLU A 59 -3.13 -3.46 -13.24
C GLU A 59 -2.20 -3.28 -12.03
N GLN A 60 -0.88 -3.19 -12.25
CA GLN A 60 0.08 -3.07 -11.15
C GLN A 60 -0.01 -1.72 -10.45
N LEU A 61 -0.28 -0.63 -11.17
CA LEU A 61 -0.49 0.69 -10.57
C LEU A 61 -1.73 0.69 -9.66
N SER A 62 -2.81 0.03 -10.11
CA SER A 62 -4.07 -0.07 -9.38
C SER A 62 -3.93 -0.81 -8.05
N LYS A 63 -3.03 -1.79 -7.96
CA LYS A 63 -2.72 -2.45 -6.67
C LYS A 63 -2.26 -1.46 -5.61
N GLY A 64 -1.38 -0.51 -5.98
CA GLY A 64 -0.92 0.56 -5.08
C GLY A 64 -2.07 1.48 -4.63
N VAL A 65 -2.98 1.81 -5.55
CA VAL A 65 -4.18 2.63 -5.25
C VAL A 65 -5.10 1.95 -4.23
N PHE A 66 -5.36 0.65 -4.41
CA PHE A 66 -6.24 -0.09 -3.52
C PHE A 66 -5.60 -0.40 -2.16
N GLN A 67 -4.29 -0.63 -2.13
CA GLN A 67 -3.54 -0.89 -0.91
C GLN A 67 -3.57 0.26 0.09
N ALA A 68 -3.70 1.51 -0.34
CA ALA A 68 -3.71 2.67 0.55
C ALA A 68 -4.74 2.52 1.71
N GLY A 69 -4.26 2.22 2.93
CA GLY A 69 -5.10 2.02 4.12
C GLY A 69 -5.68 0.60 4.32
N ILE A 70 -5.25 -0.40 3.53
CA ILE A 70 -5.70 -1.80 3.64
C ILE A 70 -4.47 -2.73 3.55
N SER A 71 -4.56 -3.93 4.16
CA SER A 71 -3.49 -4.93 4.07
C SER A 71 -3.42 -5.59 2.69
N TRP A 72 -2.21 -5.91 2.24
CA TRP A 72 -1.98 -6.63 0.97
C TRP A 72 -2.81 -7.91 0.85
N ARG A 73 -2.93 -8.68 1.94
CA ARG A 73 -3.75 -9.90 1.98
C ARG A 73 -5.22 -9.67 1.59
N VAL A 74 -5.80 -8.54 1.98
CA VAL A 74 -7.20 -8.22 1.61
C VAL A 74 -7.30 -7.79 0.15
N VAL A 75 -6.31 -7.03 -0.33
CA VAL A 75 -6.22 -6.64 -1.75
C VAL A 75 -6.10 -7.89 -2.62
N ASP A 76 -5.20 -8.82 -2.28
CA ASP A 76 -4.98 -10.07 -3.02
C ASP A 76 -6.23 -10.96 -3.02
N ALA A 77 -6.91 -11.09 -1.88
CA ALA A 77 -8.14 -11.88 -1.78
C ALA A 77 -9.28 -11.32 -2.65
N LYS A 78 -9.37 -10.00 -2.79
CA LYS A 78 -10.38 -9.32 -3.63
C LYS A 78 -9.92 -9.12 -5.08
N TRP A 79 -8.65 -9.36 -5.40
CA TRP A 79 -8.07 -9.06 -6.71
C TRP A 79 -8.83 -9.71 -7.88
N PRO A 80 -9.25 -11.00 -7.83
CA PRO A 80 -10.02 -11.60 -8.92
C PRO A 80 -11.35 -10.87 -9.21
N GLY A 81 -12.01 -10.37 -8.15
CA GLY A 81 -13.23 -9.57 -8.27
C GLY A 81 -12.96 -8.21 -8.90
N ILE A 82 -11.90 -7.54 -8.44
CA ILE A 82 -11.44 -6.25 -8.99
C ILE A 82 -11.09 -6.39 -10.47
N THR A 83 -10.27 -7.39 -10.84
CA THR A 83 -9.89 -7.64 -12.24
C THR A 83 -11.12 -7.82 -13.13
N LYS A 84 -12.16 -8.52 -12.66
CA LYS A 84 -13.40 -8.69 -13.42
C LYS A 84 -14.19 -7.38 -13.55
N ALA A 85 -14.31 -6.62 -12.46
CA ALA A 85 -15.03 -5.34 -12.44
C ALA A 85 -14.40 -4.29 -13.36
N PHE A 86 -13.07 -4.27 -13.49
CA PHE A 86 -12.33 -3.36 -14.36
C PHE A 86 -12.03 -3.95 -15.75
N HIS A 87 -12.85 -4.88 -16.26
CA HIS A 87 -12.69 -5.47 -17.60
C HIS A 87 -11.28 -6.03 -17.87
N ARG A 88 -10.67 -6.72 -16.89
CA ARG A 88 -9.29 -7.22 -16.94
C ARG A 88 -8.25 -6.10 -17.16
N PHE A 89 -8.52 -4.92 -16.61
CA PHE A 89 -7.68 -3.72 -16.72
C PHE A 89 -7.35 -3.32 -18.17
N LYS A 90 -8.25 -3.61 -19.12
CA LYS A 90 -8.13 -3.09 -20.50
C LYS A 90 -8.19 -1.57 -20.48
N VAL A 91 -7.04 -0.91 -20.70
CA VAL A 91 -6.90 0.52 -20.42
C VAL A 91 -7.93 1.34 -21.20
N GLU A 92 -8.16 1.01 -22.47
CA GLU A 92 -9.14 1.68 -23.33
C GLU A 92 -10.57 1.54 -22.81
N ARG A 93 -10.91 0.38 -22.22
CA ARG A 93 -12.24 0.17 -21.63
C ARG A 93 -12.37 0.91 -20.31
N VAL A 94 -11.38 0.78 -19.43
CA VAL A 94 -11.39 1.43 -18.11
C VAL A 94 -11.43 2.95 -18.27
N ALA A 95 -10.70 3.53 -19.21
CA ALA A 95 -10.71 4.96 -19.47
C ALA A 95 -12.08 5.50 -19.92
N ARG A 96 -12.92 4.65 -20.55
CA ARG A 96 -14.26 4.98 -21.03
C ARG A 96 -15.38 4.71 -20.02
N MET A 97 -15.05 4.17 -18.84
CA MET A 97 -16.05 3.94 -17.80
C MET A 97 -16.76 5.25 -17.43
N SER A 98 -18.08 5.19 -17.42
CA SER A 98 -18.97 6.28 -17.02
C SER A 98 -19.05 6.39 -15.50
N ASP A 99 -19.52 7.54 -15.00
CA ASP A 99 -19.77 7.73 -13.57
C ASP A 99 -20.78 6.71 -13.01
N ARG A 100 -21.76 6.31 -13.82
CA ARG A 100 -22.71 5.25 -13.44
C ARG A 100 -22.02 3.91 -13.25
N GLU A 101 -21.15 3.51 -14.18
CA GLU A 101 -20.38 2.27 -14.01
C GLU A 101 -19.44 2.33 -12.81
N ILE A 102 -18.85 3.50 -12.52
CA ILE A 102 -18.06 3.72 -11.30
C ILE A 102 -18.91 3.51 -10.05
N ASP A 103 -20.15 4.01 -10.04
CA ASP A 103 -21.10 3.84 -8.93
C ASP A 103 -21.53 2.37 -8.79
N ASP A 104 -21.80 1.69 -9.90
CA ASP A 104 -22.14 0.26 -9.91
C ASP A 104 -21.00 -0.59 -9.35
N VAL A 105 -19.75 -0.33 -9.76
CA VAL A 105 -18.56 -0.99 -9.20
C VAL A 105 -18.37 -0.64 -7.73
N ALA A 106 -18.65 0.61 -7.31
CA ALA A 106 -18.54 1.00 -5.91
C ALA A 106 -19.54 0.29 -4.99
N ASN A 107 -20.66 -0.18 -5.54
CA ASN A 107 -21.69 -0.95 -4.84
C ASN A 107 -21.42 -2.47 -4.86
N ASP A 108 -20.51 -2.97 -5.70
CA ASP A 108 -20.18 -4.40 -5.75
C ASP A 108 -19.40 -4.84 -4.49
N GLU A 109 -19.94 -5.83 -3.78
CA GLU A 109 -19.34 -6.39 -2.56
C GLU A 109 -18.03 -7.15 -2.82
N ARG A 110 -17.81 -7.59 -4.06
CA ARG A 110 -16.61 -8.32 -4.47
C ARG A 110 -15.38 -7.41 -4.51
N VAL A 111 -15.55 -6.11 -4.71
CA VAL A 111 -14.44 -5.15 -4.76
C VAL A 111 -14.24 -4.42 -3.43
N ILE A 112 -13.27 -3.50 -3.41
CA ILE A 112 -13.09 -2.56 -2.31
C ILE A 112 -14.02 -1.37 -2.59
N ARG A 113 -15.11 -1.26 -1.81
CA ARG A 113 -16.17 -0.25 -1.94
C ARG A 113 -15.68 1.17 -1.60
N SER A 114 -14.88 1.72 -2.50
CA SER A 114 -14.29 3.06 -2.37
C SER A 114 -14.41 3.77 -3.71
N ARG A 115 -15.51 4.50 -3.89
CA ARG A 115 -15.77 5.31 -5.08
C ARG A 115 -14.58 6.21 -5.47
N PRO A 116 -13.91 6.94 -4.53
CA PRO A 116 -12.76 7.77 -4.88
C PRO A 116 -11.59 6.96 -5.47
N LYS A 117 -11.31 5.77 -4.96
CA LYS A 117 -10.25 4.90 -5.49
C LYS A 117 -10.62 4.31 -6.86
N ILE A 118 -11.89 3.95 -7.05
CA ILE A 118 -12.37 3.44 -8.34
C ILE A 118 -12.29 4.54 -9.41
N ALA A 119 -12.77 5.75 -9.10
CA ALA A 119 -12.65 6.90 -9.99
C ALA A 119 -11.17 7.25 -10.28
N ALA A 120 -10.29 7.10 -9.30
CA ALA A 120 -8.86 7.28 -9.49
C ALA A 120 -8.25 6.28 -10.49
N VAL A 121 -8.66 5.01 -10.48
CA VAL A 121 -8.22 4.02 -11.46
C VAL A 121 -8.66 4.42 -12.88
N VAL A 122 -9.87 4.94 -13.05
CA VAL A 122 -10.36 5.46 -14.35
C VAL A 122 -9.54 6.67 -14.80
N HIS A 123 -9.27 7.63 -13.91
CA HIS A 123 -8.37 8.76 -14.20
C HIS A 123 -6.96 8.28 -14.60
N ASN A 124 -6.43 7.31 -13.88
CA ASN A 124 -5.10 6.75 -14.13
C ASN A 124 -5.05 6.03 -15.49
N ALA A 125 -6.12 5.32 -15.88
CA ALA A 125 -6.22 4.69 -17.19
C ALA A 125 -6.20 5.74 -18.32
N ARG A 126 -6.94 6.84 -18.18
CA ARG A 126 -6.90 7.96 -19.14
C ARG A 126 -5.50 8.55 -19.27
N THR A 127 -4.85 8.77 -18.12
CA THR A 127 -3.48 9.29 -18.07
C THR A 127 -2.47 8.37 -18.77
N ILE A 128 -2.59 7.04 -18.60
CA ILE A 128 -1.74 6.06 -19.31
C ILE A 128 -1.97 6.16 -20.82
N LEU A 129 -3.23 6.24 -21.28
CA LEU A 129 -3.53 6.36 -22.71
C LEU A 129 -2.98 7.65 -23.31
N ASP A 130 -3.05 8.76 -22.59
CA ASP A 130 -2.53 10.04 -23.07
C ASP A 130 -1.01 9.98 -23.23
N LEU A 131 -0.31 9.36 -22.27
CA LEU A 131 1.13 9.10 -22.37
C LEU A 131 1.46 8.11 -23.50
N GLU A 132 0.64 7.08 -23.68
CA GLU A 132 0.80 6.12 -24.77
C GLU A 132 0.69 6.81 -26.14
N ARG A 133 -0.29 7.71 -26.31
CA ARG A 133 -0.49 8.51 -27.53
C ARG A 133 0.63 9.52 -27.76
N ALA A 134 1.16 10.13 -26.69
CA ALA A 134 2.24 11.13 -26.79
C ALA A 134 3.59 10.50 -27.17
N GLY A 135 3.77 9.20 -26.94
CA GLY A 135 5.01 8.52 -27.28
C GLY A 135 5.27 7.22 -26.55
N GLY A 136 4.25 6.50 -26.10
CA GLY A 136 4.44 5.23 -25.40
C GLY A 136 4.76 5.40 -23.92
N PHE A 137 3.96 4.77 -23.07
CA PHE A 137 4.08 4.84 -21.61
C PHE A 137 5.41 4.24 -21.11
N LYS A 138 5.84 3.12 -21.70
CA LYS A 138 7.14 2.51 -21.36
C LYS A 138 8.32 3.44 -21.67
N ARG A 139 8.25 4.17 -22.79
CA ARG A 139 9.29 5.14 -23.18
C ARG A 139 9.27 6.36 -22.26
N HIS A 140 8.09 6.81 -21.86
CA HIS A 140 7.94 7.85 -20.84
C HIS A 140 8.65 7.45 -19.53
N LEU A 141 8.42 6.24 -19.01
CA LEU A 141 9.13 5.76 -17.81
C LEU A 141 10.65 5.71 -18.00
N ALA A 142 11.12 5.31 -19.18
CA ALA A 142 12.55 5.23 -19.50
C ALA A 142 13.20 6.61 -19.77
N SER A 143 12.42 7.68 -19.88
CA SER A 143 12.94 9.02 -20.20
C SER A 143 13.57 9.73 -18.99
N PHE A 144 13.38 9.21 -17.78
CA PHE A 144 13.91 9.79 -16.55
C PHE A 144 15.30 9.22 -16.22
N GLY A 145 16.19 10.08 -15.73
CA GLY A 145 17.56 9.69 -15.36
C GLY A 145 17.68 9.05 -13.97
N ASP A 146 16.70 9.29 -13.09
CA ASP A 146 16.74 8.85 -11.69
C ASP A 146 15.34 8.50 -11.15
N TYR A 147 15.33 7.77 -10.03
CA TYR A 147 14.12 7.30 -9.35
C TYR A 147 13.24 8.45 -8.83
N GLU A 148 13.82 9.51 -8.26
CA GLU A 148 13.06 10.58 -7.63
C GLU A 148 12.30 11.43 -8.67
N SER A 149 12.93 11.65 -9.82
CA SER A 149 12.31 12.33 -10.97
C SER A 149 11.08 11.57 -11.50
N VAL A 150 11.22 10.26 -11.75
CA VAL A 150 10.07 9.45 -12.19
C VAL A 150 9.03 9.33 -11.09
N ALA A 151 9.43 9.17 -9.83
CA ALA A 151 8.50 9.07 -8.72
C ALA A 151 7.68 10.34 -8.54
N THR A 152 8.31 11.51 -8.70
CA THR A 152 7.66 12.81 -8.62
C THR A 152 6.68 13.02 -9.78
N ASP A 153 7.06 12.64 -11.01
CA ASP A 153 6.17 12.69 -12.17
C ASP A 153 4.94 11.79 -11.98
N LEU A 154 5.15 10.56 -11.51
CA LEU A 154 4.07 9.60 -11.26
C LEU A 154 3.10 10.13 -10.19
N LYS A 155 3.62 10.65 -9.06
CA LYS A 155 2.78 11.27 -8.01
C LYS A 155 1.97 12.46 -8.52
N ARG A 156 2.52 13.25 -9.45
CA ARG A 156 1.86 14.42 -10.01
C ARG A 156 0.70 14.04 -10.93
N ARG A 157 0.91 13.04 -11.79
CA ARG A 157 -0.05 12.66 -12.85
C ARG A 157 -1.13 11.70 -12.36
N PHE A 158 -0.75 10.74 -11.52
CA PHE A 158 -1.63 9.67 -11.07
C PHE A 158 -2.28 9.96 -9.72
N LYS A 159 -3.54 9.56 -9.57
CA LYS A 159 -4.32 9.76 -8.35
C LYS A 159 -4.20 8.55 -7.44
N PHE A 160 -4.14 8.81 -6.13
CA PHE A 160 -4.02 7.81 -5.07
C PHE A 160 -2.76 6.93 -5.16
N VAL A 161 -1.68 7.46 -5.73
CA VAL A 161 -0.38 6.80 -5.77
C VAL A 161 0.57 7.55 -4.84
N GLY A 162 0.79 7.00 -3.64
CA GLY A 162 1.78 7.53 -2.68
C GLY A 162 3.17 6.94 -2.90
N ASP A 163 4.16 7.35 -2.09
CA ASP A 163 5.56 6.94 -2.26
C ASP A 163 5.73 5.40 -2.28
N SER A 164 5.07 4.70 -1.36
CA SER A 164 5.11 3.23 -1.31
C SER A 164 4.43 2.57 -2.51
N GLY A 165 3.36 3.19 -3.04
CA GLY A 165 2.67 2.72 -4.22
C GLY A 165 3.54 2.88 -5.48
N VAL A 166 4.19 4.03 -5.62
CA VAL A 166 5.15 4.31 -6.69
C VAL A 166 6.33 3.33 -6.63
N TYR A 167 6.96 3.19 -5.46
CA TYR A 167 8.07 2.27 -5.28
C TYR A 167 7.68 0.84 -5.68
N HIS A 168 6.56 0.35 -5.15
CA HIS A 168 6.07 -0.99 -5.45
C HIS A 168 5.80 -1.18 -6.96
N PHE A 169 5.15 -0.20 -7.58
CA PHE A 169 4.87 -0.22 -9.02
C PHE A 169 6.15 -0.31 -9.84
N LEU A 170 7.10 0.59 -9.61
CA LEU A 170 8.38 0.63 -10.33
C LEU A 170 9.20 -0.64 -10.11
N TYR A 171 9.22 -1.16 -8.88
CA TYR A 171 9.88 -2.42 -8.55
C TYR A 171 9.26 -3.61 -9.30
N VAL A 172 7.93 -3.74 -9.29
CA VAL A 172 7.24 -4.87 -9.93
C VAL A 172 7.40 -4.84 -11.45
N VAL A 173 7.40 -3.65 -12.07
CA VAL A 173 7.58 -3.49 -13.52
C VAL A 173 9.05 -3.39 -13.95
N ARG A 174 9.98 -3.72 -13.04
CA ARG A 174 11.43 -3.79 -13.26
C ARG A 174 12.07 -2.49 -13.75
N GLN A 175 11.58 -1.36 -13.26
CA GLN A 175 12.28 -0.08 -13.40
C GLN A 175 13.41 0.00 -12.38
N PRO A 176 14.47 0.77 -12.66
CA PRO A 176 15.53 1.01 -11.68
C PRO A 176 14.94 1.67 -10.44
N VAL A 177 15.07 1.01 -9.29
CA VAL A 177 14.64 1.52 -7.99
C VAL A 177 15.78 1.35 -6.98
N PRO A 178 15.88 2.22 -5.96
CA PRO A 178 16.83 2.05 -4.88
C PRO A 178 16.58 0.75 -4.10
N GLU A 179 17.57 0.30 -3.33
CA GLU A 179 17.40 -0.85 -2.43
C GLU A 179 16.31 -0.55 -1.38
N TRP A 180 15.50 -1.56 -1.05
CA TRP A 180 14.28 -1.39 -0.25
C TRP A 180 14.55 -0.80 1.13
N HIS A 181 15.53 -1.30 1.87
CA HIS A 181 15.79 -0.82 3.24
C HIS A 181 16.28 0.61 3.22
N ALA A 182 17.22 0.93 2.33
CA ALA A 182 17.72 2.30 2.15
C ALA A 182 16.58 3.27 1.78
N TRP A 183 15.73 2.89 0.82
CA TRP A 183 14.57 3.69 0.42
C TRP A 183 13.56 3.85 1.58
N ALA A 184 13.25 2.75 2.27
CA ALA A 184 12.26 2.72 3.32
C ALA A 184 12.69 3.50 4.56
N GLU A 185 13.99 3.56 4.88
CA GLU A 185 14.53 4.42 5.93
C GLU A 185 14.41 5.90 5.54
N ALA A 186 14.85 6.27 4.33
CA ALA A 186 14.77 7.65 3.83
C ALA A 186 13.33 8.20 3.79
N HIS A 187 12.34 7.32 3.54
CA HIS A 187 10.92 7.66 3.46
C HIS A 187 10.14 7.41 4.76
N GLY A 188 10.84 7.17 5.88
CA GLY A 188 10.25 7.00 7.21
C GLY A 188 9.33 5.77 7.36
N LYS A 189 9.50 4.76 6.49
CA LYS A 189 8.72 3.51 6.49
C LYS A 189 9.30 2.48 7.46
N ILE A 190 10.61 2.52 7.71
CA ILE A 190 11.26 1.77 8.79
C ILE A 190 11.53 2.72 9.94
N ARG A 191 10.96 2.42 11.12
CA ARG A 191 11.31 3.15 12.34
C ARG A 191 12.54 2.51 12.97
N PRO A 192 13.61 3.27 13.24
CA PRO A 192 14.74 2.73 13.98
C PRO A 192 14.27 2.27 15.37
N LYS A 193 14.69 1.06 15.76
CA LYS A 193 14.25 0.38 17.00
C LYS A 193 14.49 1.21 18.26
N ALA A 194 15.46 2.12 18.24
CA ALA A 194 15.81 3.02 19.33
C ALA A 194 14.68 4.00 19.72
N ALA A 195 13.75 4.33 18.80
CA ALA A 195 12.65 5.25 19.09
C ALA A 195 11.47 4.61 19.86
N MET A 196 11.53 3.31 20.17
CA MET A 196 10.47 2.61 20.91
C MET A 196 10.71 2.56 22.43
N ALA A 197 11.91 2.95 22.90
CA ALA A 197 12.27 2.96 24.31
C ALA A 197 12.29 4.38 24.89
N THR A 198 11.12 5.03 24.99
CA THR A 198 10.85 6.15 25.93
C THR A 198 9.40 6.62 25.77
N ARG A 199 8.45 5.80 26.24
CA ARG A 199 7.18 6.36 26.73
C ARG A 199 7.27 6.27 28.26
N PRO A 200 7.32 7.39 28.99
CA PRO A 200 7.16 7.33 30.44
C PRO A 200 5.80 6.70 30.70
N GLY A 201 5.79 5.62 31.50
CA GLY A 201 4.54 5.00 31.92
C GLY A 201 3.67 6.05 32.59
N ARG A 202 2.48 6.30 32.05
CA ARG A 202 1.46 7.09 32.73
C ARG A 202 1.05 6.31 33.97
N SER A 203 1.62 6.66 35.12
CA SER A 203 1.20 6.14 36.42
C SER A 203 -0.29 6.48 36.57
N ARG A 204 -1.13 5.45 36.56
CA ARG A 204 -2.53 5.59 36.96
C ARG A 204 -2.54 5.75 38.47
N GLY A 205 -2.42 7.00 38.94
CA GLY A 205 -2.82 7.33 40.30
C GLY A 205 -4.30 6.98 40.46
N ARG A 206 -4.59 5.92 41.22
CA ARG A 206 -5.93 5.67 41.73
C ARG A 206 -6.19 6.67 42.85
N SER A 207 -6.74 7.82 42.51
CA SER A 207 -7.40 8.67 43.51
C SER A 207 -8.76 8.02 43.82
N ALA A 208 -8.97 7.62 45.07
CA ALA A 208 -10.25 7.14 45.56
C ALA A 208 -11.32 8.24 45.42
N PRO A 209 -12.56 7.91 45.02
CA PRO A 209 -13.63 8.90 44.97
C PRO A 209 -14.01 9.33 46.40
N PRO A 210 -14.27 10.63 46.65
CA PRO A 210 -14.73 11.08 47.97
C PRO A 210 -16.15 10.57 48.25
N ALA A 211 -16.39 10.22 49.52
CA ALA A 211 -17.65 9.71 50.01
C ALA A 211 -18.81 10.71 49.77
N ARG A 212 -19.88 10.25 49.12
CA ARG A 212 -21.15 11.00 49.00
C ARG A 212 -21.81 11.08 50.37
N THR A 213 -21.70 12.22 51.04
CA THR A 213 -22.59 12.54 52.17
C THR A 213 -24.01 12.81 51.65
N ALA A 214 -24.96 12.00 52.12
CA ALA A 214 -26.38 12.17 51.83
C ALA A 214 -26.89 13.52 52.37
N ARG A 215 -27.56 14.31 51.53
CA ARG A 215 -28.29 15.53 51.94
C ARG A 215 -29.80 15.25 51.89
N PRO A 216 -30.59 15.75 52.87
CA PRO A 216 -31.96 15.28 53.09
C PRO A 216 -32.96 15.84 52.09
N ARG A 217 -34.02 15.05 51.83
CA ARG A 217 -35.16 15.38 50.97
C ARG A 217 -35.90 16.62 51.49
N ALA A 218 -35.95 17.68 50.69
CA ALA A 218 -36.89 18.78 50.87
C ALA A 218 -38.16 18.56 50.01
N ARG A 219 -39.31 18.71 50.66
CA ARG A 219 -40.67 18.60 50.11
C ARG A 219 -41.01 19.75 49.14
N GLN A 220 -41.72 19.36 48.08
CA GLN A 220 -42.87 20.03 47.43
C GLN A 220 -42.80 21.52 47.05
N SER A 221 -43.06 21.81 45.77
CA SER A 221 -44.29 22.53 45.37
C SER A 221 -44.48 22.52 43.86
N ALA A 222 -45.74 22.29 43.46
CA ALA A 222 -46.21 22.20 42.09
C ALA A 222 -46.20 23.56 41.37
N ARG A 223 -45.98 23.56 40.06
CA ARG A 223 -46.36 24.67 39.16
C ARG A 223 -47.03 24.13 37.88
N PRO A 224 -48.06 24.82 37.36
CA PRO A 224 -49.04 24.24 36.45
C PRO A 224 -48.59 24.26 34.98
N ARG A 225 -49.13 23.29 34.21
CA ARG A 225 -48.99 23.17 32.75
C ARG A 225 -49.92 24.17 32.06
N SER A 226 -49.37 25.14 31.34
CA SER A 226 -50.13 25.94 30.37
C SER A 226 -50.31 25.16 29.06
N ARG A 227 -51.54 24.70 28.83
CA ARG A 227 -52.08 24.30 27.52
C ARG A 227 -52.36 25.57 26.71
N THR A 228 -51.99 25.58 25.43
CA THR A 228 -52.56 26.49 24.44
C THR A 228 -53.12 25.69 23.26
N PRO A 229 -54.23 26.14 22.65
CA PRO A 229 -55.11 25.27 21.88
C PRO A 229 -54.86 25.30 20.36
N ARG A 230 -55.33 24.21 19.77
CA ARG A 230 -55.39 23.83 18.36
C ARG A 230 -56.31 24.78 17.57
N GLY A 231 -55.77 25.45 16.55
CA GLY A 231 -56.51 26.24 15.56
C GLY A 231 -56.90 25.41 14.34
N THR A 232 -58.17 25.49 13.96
CA THR A 232 -58.86 24.79 12.87
C THR A 232 -58.71 25.45 11.50
N ARG A 233 -58.58 24.60 10.46
CA ARG A 233 -59.11 24.66 9.07
C ARG A 233 -59.13 26.00 8.32
N THR A 234 -58.54 25.98 7.12
CA THR A 234 -59.29 26.34 5.90
C THR A 234 -58.83 25.57 4.67
N ARG A 235 -59.82 25.14 3.91
CA ARG A 235 -59.80 24.39 2.65
C ARG A 235 -60.04 25.44 1.56
N THR A 236 -59.13 25.56 0.59
CA THR A 236 -59.43 26.31 -0.65
C THR A 236 -58.93 25.53 -1.85
N ARG A 237 -59.82 25.43 -2.82
CA ARG A 237 -59.80 24.65 -4.05
C ARG A 237 -59.49 25.63 -5.18
N ARG A 238 -58.52 25.35 -6.03
CA ARG A 238 -58.51 25.66 -7.47
C ARG A 238 -57.32 24.99 -8.12
#